data_AF-A0A936HIC6-F1
#
_entry.id   AF-A0A936HIC6-F1
#
_cell.length_a   1.000
_cell.length_b   1.000
_cell.length_c   1.000
_cell.angle_alpha   90.00
_cell.angle_beta   90.00
_cell.angle_gamma   90.00
#
_symmetry.space_group_name_H-M   'P 1'
#
loop_
_entity.id
_entity.type
_entity.pdbx_description
1 polymer ?
#
loop_
_entity_poly.entity_id
_entity_poly.type
_entity_poly.pdbx_seq_one_letter_code
_entity_poly.pdbx_strand_id
1 'polypeptide(L)'
;MSSTRQDSTRRKHPPDDEVIVDPWLNRGCRDQRLPRGSEFLCAFDCWVIIDAVPVATFVHAGQTRDELWLAIGIDHIDPLAAAAEIMIHGAPPPPAQLGVAVSKARRAGPEATPLELLEILFRSWVGHGAPSDFLASGLVSGDEYHALIARLEQERADNAERAARNETEIVVAARELRLNPRPSGTGGDHWRANCPRTKHSLEIQARNNLFFCGYCSRGGGPEELQALVDHRAAWKARQSRS
;
A
#
# COMPACT_ATOMS: atom_id res chain seq x y z
N MET A 1 41.31 -25.13 12.38
CA MET A 1 40.90 -23.89 11.69
C MET A 1 39.39 -23.91 11.57
N SER A 2 38.71 -23.39 12.60
CA SER A 2 37.26 -23.38 12.70
C SER A 2 36.70 -22.21 11.91
N SER A 3 35.90 -22.51 10.89
CA SER A 3 35.15 -21.53 10.10
C SER A 3 33.83 -21.23 10.81
N THR A 4 33.73 -20.03 11.37
CA THR A 4 32.54 -19.52 12.04
C THR A 4 31.48 -19.18 11.01
N ARG A 5 30.38 -19.96 10.98
CA ARG A 5 29.13 -19.59 10.32
C ARG A 5 28.60 -18.31 10.96
N GLN A 6 28.45 -17.25 10.18
CA GLN A 6 27.70 -16.06 10.59
C GLN A 6 26.20 -16.37 10.57
N ASP A 7 25.59 -16.29 11.74
CA ASP A 7 24.16 -16.42 11.98
C ASP A 7 23.44 -15.14 11.53
N SER A 8 22.65 -15.23 10.46
CA SER A 8 21.91 -14.13 9.85
C SER A 8 20.43 -14.16 10.27
N THR A 9 20.11 -13.97 11.55
CA THR A 9 18.69 -13.88 12.00
C THR A 9 18.39 -12.87 13.10
N ARG A 10 19.22 -11.82 13.29
CA ARG A 10 18.82 -10.68 14.15
C ARG A 10 17.98 -9.68 13.34
N ARG A 11 16.65 -9.85 13.34
CA ARG A 11 15.72 -8.78 12.92
C ARG A 11 15.93 -7.59 13.86
N LYS A 12 16.59 -6.54 13.37
CA LYS A 12 16.66 -5.25 14.05
C LYS A 12 15.21 -4.80 14.28
N HIS A 13 14.85 -4.49 15.53
CA HIS A 13 13.59 -3.79 15.77
C HIS A 13 13.65 -2.47 14.97
N PRO A 14 12.57 -2.13 14.24
CA PRO A 14 12.49 -0.83 13.60
C PRO A 14 12.69 0.26 14.65
N PRO A 15 13.39 1.37 14.33
CA PRO A 15 13.58 2.47 15.26
C PRO A 15 12.24 2.96 15.82
N ASP A 16 12.26 3.45 17.06
CA ASP A 16 11.05 3.80 17.83
C ASP A 16 10.17 4.88 17.17
N ASP A 17 10.67 5.58 16.14
CA ASP A 17 9.97 6.62 15.37
C ASP A 17 9.26 6.12 14.09
N GLU A 18 9.37 4.84 13.76
CA GLU A 18 8.87 4.33 12.48
C GLU A 18 7.37 4.05 12.51
N VAL A 19 6.65 4.56 11.51
CA VAL A 19 5.29 4.10 11.17
C VAL A 19 5.43 2.77 10.45
N ILE A 20 4.86 1.72 11.02
CA ILE A 20 4.85 0.39 10.41
C ILE A 20 3.52 0.23 9.67
N VAL A 21 3.59 -0.19 8.42
CA VAL A 21 2.41 -0.41 7.57
C VAL A 21 2.47 -1.81 6.96
N ASP A 22 1.41 -2.59 7.14
CA ASP A 22 1.22 -3.93 6.57
C ASP A 22 -0.22 -4.10 6.07
N PRO A 23 -0.56 -3.47 4.93
CA PRO A 23 -1.93 -3.32 4.47
C PRO A 23 -2.61 -4.62 4.03
N TRP A 24 -1.82 -5.69 3.91
CA TRP A 24 -2.26 -7.01 3.48
C TRP A 24 -1.96 -8.09 4.53
N LEU A 25 -1.62 -7.67 5.75
CA LEU A 25 -1.35 -8.57 6.88
C LEU A 25 -0.30 -9.64 6.57
N ASN A 26 0.72 -9.32 5.75
CA ASN A 26 1.78 -10.27 5.38
C ASN A 26 2.64 -10.70 6.58
N ARG A 27 2.66 -9.88 7.64
CA ARG A 27 3.31 -10.13 8.93
C ARG A 27 2.34 -10.69 9.98
N GLY A 28 1.05 -10.72 9.66
CA GLY A 28 -0.01 -11.23 10.53
C GLY A 28 0.15 -12.73 10.78
N CYS A 29 0.03 -13.15 12.03
CA CYS A 29 -0.16 -14.56 12.39
C CYS A 29 -1.66 -14.82 12.45
N ARG A 30 -2.13 -15.96 11.91
CA ARG A 30 -3.55 -16.38 11.99
C ARG A 30 -4.09 -16.48 13.43
N ASP A 31 -3.18 -16.52 14.40
CA ASP A 31 -3.48 -16.63 15.84
C ASP A 31 -3.50 -15.28 16.57
N GLN A 32 -3.41 -14.15 15.86
CA GLN A 32 -3.52 -12.85 16.51
C GLN A 32 -4.93 -12.63 17.06
N ARG A 33 -5.00 -12.03 18.25
CA ARG A 33 -6.24 -11.61 18.89
C ARG A 33 -6.27 -10.10 18.97
N LEU A 34 -7.46 -9.53 18.77
CA LEU A 34 -7.70 -8.11 18.94
C LEU A 34 -7.38 -7.74 20.40
N PRO A 35 -6.53 -6.73 20.63
CA PRO A 35 -6.20 -6.30 21.99
C PRO A 35 -7.44 -5.89 22.77
N ARG A 36 -7.45 -6.14 24.08
CA ARG A 36 -8.51 -5.63 24.95
C ARG A 36 -8.51 -4.11 24.95
N GLY A 37 -9.71 -3.53 24.96
CA GLY A 37 -9.88 -2.08 24.88
C GLY A 37 -9.68 -1.51 23.48
N SER A 38 -9.62 -2.36 22.45
CA SER A 38 -9.76 -1.89 21.07
C SER A 38 -11.19 -1.40 20.84
N GLU A 39 -11.35 -0.45 19.92
CA GLU A 39 -12.64 0.12 19.56
C GLU A 39 -12.91 -0.09 18.06
N PHE A 40 -14.15 -0.41 17.71
CA PHE A 40 -14.55 -0.55 16.32
C PHE A 40 -14.52 0.81 15.62
N LEU A 41 -13.77 0.91 14.53
CA LEU A 41 -13.57 2.14 13.79
C LEU A 41 -14.65 2.32 12.71
N CYS A 42 -14.65 1.43 11.72
CA CYS A 42 -15.65 1.34 10.66
C CYS A 42 -15.46 0.05 9.86
N ALA A 43 -16.43 -0.28 9.01
CA ALA A 43 -16.30 -1.31 7.99
C ALA A 43 -16.60 -0.74 6.61
N PHE A 44 -15.88 -1.23 5.61
CA PHE A 44 -15.99 -0.80 4.22
C PHE A 44 -15.52 -1.91 3.28
N ASP A 45 -15.86 -1.83 2.00
CA ASP A 45 -15.31 -2.70 0.97
C ASP A 45 -13.95 -2.18 0.48
N CYS A 46 -13.01 -3.10 0.31
CA CYS A 46 -11.73 -2.84 -0.35
C CYS A 46 -11.72 -3.53 -1.71
N TRP A 47 -11.71 -2.74 -2.78
CA TRP A 47 -11.63 -3.24 -4.14
C TRP A 47 -10.20 -3.67 -4.46
N VAL A 48 -10.01 -4.96 -4.75
CA VAL A 48 -8.74 -5.60 -5.05
C VAL A 48 -8.81 -6.31 -6.39
N ILE A 49 -8.17 -5.72 -7.42
CA ILE A 49 -8.03 -6.25 -8.78
C ILE A 49 -9.35 -6.54 -9.51
N ILE A 50 -10.10 -7.57 -9.09
CA ILE A 50 -11.35 -8.03 -9.69
C ILE A 50 -12.49 -8.20 -8.67
N ASP A 51 -12.22 -8.08 -7.36
CA ASP A 51 -13.21 -8.36 -6.32
C ASP A 51 -13.26 -7.26 -5.25
N ALA A 52 -14.39 -7.14 -4.57
CA ALA A 52 -14.56 -6.30 -3.40
C ALA A 52 -14.49 -7.21 -2.16
N VAL A 53 -13.58 -6.89 -1.25
CA VAL A 53 -13.44 -7.65 0.00
C VAL A 53 -13.87 -6.77 1.16
N PRO A 54 -14.88 -7.16 1.95
CA PRO A 54 -15.28 -6.43 3.14
C PRO A 54 -14.14 -6.43 4.16
N VAL A 55 -13.90 -5.27 4.73
CA VAL A 55 -12.86 -4.99 5.72
C VAL A 55 -13.51 -4.35 6.94
N ALA A 56 -13.26 -4.91 8.12
CA ALA A 56 -13.58 -4.25 9.39
C ALA A 56 -12.29 -3.73 10.04
N THR A 57 -12.34 -2.51 10.56
CA THR A 57 -11.18 -1.85 11.18
C THR A 57 -11.43 -1.53 12.64
N PHE A 58 -10.36 -1.59 13.43
CA PHE A 58 -10.38 -1.33 14.85
C PHE A 58 -9.17 -0.49 15.23
N VAL A 59 -9.32 0.38 16.22
CA VAL A 59 -8.19 1.12 16.78
C VAL A 59 -7.84 0.60 18.15
N HIS A 60 -6.55 0.55 18.43
CA HIS A 60 -6.03 0.25 19.76
C HIS A 60 -5.05 1.32 20.21
N ALA A 61 -5.41 1.98 21.31
CA ALA A 61 -4.62 2.96 22.03
C ALA A 61 -3.65 2.25 23.00
N GLY A 62 -2.50 1.81 22.51
CA GLY A 62 -1.47 1.17 23.33
C GLY A 62 -0.68 2.17 24.18
N GLN A 63 0.14 1.69 25.12
CA GLN A 63 0.97 2.58 25.95
C GLN A 63 2.03 3.35 25.14
N THR A 64 2.58 2.71 24.11
CA THR A 64 3.70 3.25 23.32
C THR A 64 3.33 3.48 21.86
N ARG A 65 2.19 2.95 21.39
CA ARG A 65 1.80 2.99 19.99
C ARG A 65 0.28 3.07 19.83
N ASP A 66 -0.14 3.79 18.79
CA ASP A 66 -1.49 3.77 18.26
C ASP A 66 -1.54 2.81 17.08
N GLU A 67 -2.49 1.88 17.10
CA GLU A 67 -2.56 0.80 16.13
C GLU A 67 -3.91 0.76 15.43
N LEU A 68 -3.87 0.58 14.12
CA LEU A 68 -5.00 0.19 13.30
C LEU A 68 -4.93 -1.31 13.06
N TRP A 69 -5.93 -2.00 13.56
CA TRP A 69 -6.16 -3.41 13.36
C TRP A 69 -7.19 -3.60 12.24
N LEU A 70 -6.99 -4.64 11.46
CA LEU A 70 -7.73 -4.89 10.23
C LEU A 70 -8.16 -6.35 10.20
N ALA A 71 -9.46 -6.57 9.99
CA ALA A 71 -10.04 -7.87 9.73
C ALA A 71 -10.47 -7.96 8.25
N ILE A 72 -9.93 -8.93 7.50
CA ILE A 72 -10.19 -9.13 6.07
C ILE A 72 -10.85 -10.49 5.85
N GLY A 73 -11.77 -10.59 4.89
CA GLY A 73 -12.36 -11.86 4.46
C GLY A 73 -13.54 -12.28 5.33
N ILE A 74 -14.39 -11.31 5.68
CA ILE A 74 -15.61 -11.49 6.50
C ILE A 74 -16.85 -11.78 5.62
N ASP A 75 -16.63 -12.30 4.42
CA ASP A 75 -17.50 -12.32 3.23
C ASP A 75 -18.83 -13.10 3.36
N HIS A 76 -19.18 -13.56 4.55
CA HIS A 76 -20.39 -14.37 4.81
C HIS A 76 -21.22 -13.86 5.99
N ILE A 77 -20.84 -12.73 6.58
CA ILE A 77 -21.47 -12.16 7.76
C ILE A 77 -21.73 -10.69 7.49
N ASP A 78 -22.86 -10.20 7.97
CA ASP A 78 -23.10 -8.76 8.06
C ASP A 78 -21.89 -8.07 8.74
N PRO A 79 -21.26 -7.06 8.12
CA PRO A 79 -20.01 -6.48 8.64
C PRO A 79 -20.09 -5.97 10.08
N LEU A 80 -21.28 -5.47 10.49
CA LEU A 80 -21.51 -5.01 11.85
C LEU A 80 -21.62 -6.20 12.83
N ALA A 81 -22.33 -7.26 12.45
CA ALA A 81 -22.36 -8.50 13.21
C ALA A 81 -20.97 -9.13 13.34
N ALA A 82 -20.18 -9.16 12.26
CA ALA A 82 -18.80 -9.66 12.27
C ALA A 82 -17.92 -8.82 13.21
N ALA A 83 -18.03 -7.49 13.15
CA ALA A 83 -17.31 -6.59 14.05
C ALA A 83 -17.69 -6.84 15.52
N ALA A 84 -18.99 -7.03 15.82
CA ALA A 84 -19.45 -7.34 17.17
C ALA A 84 -18.89 -8.69 17.67
N GLU A 85 -18.90 -9.73 16.84
CA GLU A 85 -18.30 -11.03 17.18
C GLU A 85 -16.81 -10.92 17.47
N ILE A 86 -16.06 -10.18 16.65
CA ILE A 86 -14.63 -9.93 16.84
C ILE A 86 -14.39 -9.19 18.16
N MET A 87 -15.21 -8.20 18.49
CA MET A 87 -15.09 -7.46 19.76
C MET A 87 -15.37 -8.34 20.98
N ILE A 88 -16.32 -9.27 20.88
CA ILE A 88 -16.66 -10.20 21.99
C ILE A 88 -15.61 -11.30 22.16
N HIS A 89 -15.19 -11.92 21.06
CA HIS A 89 -14.32 -13.10 21.09
C HIS A 89 -12.83 -12.77 20.94
N GLY A 90 -12.51 -11.56 20.50
CA GLY A 90 -11.16 -11.10 20.20
C GLY A 90 -10.56 -11.70 18.94
N ALA A 91 -11.34 -12.41 18.11
CA ALA A 91 -10.88 -13.02 16.88
C ALA A 91 -12.06 -13.16 15.89
N PRO A 92 -11.81 -13.01 14.58
CA PRO A 92 -12.85 -13.23 13.59
C PRO A 92 -13.07 -14.73 13.34
N PRO A 93 -14.26 -15.14 12.86
CA PRO A 93 -14.48 -16.52 12.43
C PRO A 93 -13.59 -16.86 11.21
N PRO A 94 -13.02 -18.08 11.12
CA PRO A 94 -12.30 -18.51 9.92
C PRO A 94 -13.21 -18.46 8.67
N PRO A 95 -12.69 -18.09 7.48
CA PRO A 95 -11.27 -17.95 7.13
C PRO A 95 -10.70 -16.53 7.30
N ALA A 96 -11.43 -15.61 7.95
CA ALA A 96 -11.01 -14.23 8.07
C ALA A 96 -9.66 -14.09 8.78
N GLN A 97 -8.88 -13.10 8.35
CA GLN A 97 -7.57 -12.77 8.92
C GLN A 97 -7.69 -11.51 9.77
N LEU A 98 -6.98 -11.47 10.89
CA LEU A 98 -6.87 -10.31 11.77
C LEU A 98 -5.40 -9.95 11.99
N GLY A 99 -5.07 -8.68 11.92
CA GLY A 99 -3.78 -8.21 12.37
C GLY A 99 -3.60 -6.70 12.32
N VAL A 100 -2.43 -6.24 12.77
CA VAL A 100 -2.05 -4.82 12.75
C VAL A 100 -1.71 -4.40 11.33
N ALA A 101 -2.50 -3.49 10.76
CA ALA A 101 -2.25 -2.91 9.44
C ALA A 101 -1.45 -1.61 9.51
N VAL A 102 -1.66 -0.80 10.55
CA VAL A 102 -0.85 0.41 10.81
C VAL A 102 -0.46 0.43 12.27
N SER A 103 0.78 0.76 12.56
CA SER A 103 1.25 0.97 13.93
C SER A 103 2.12 2.21 13.96
N LYS A 104 1.72 3.23 14.72
CA LYS A 104 2.39 4.52 14.84
C LYS A 104 2.83 4.74 16.29
N ALA A 105 4.08 5.17 16.49
CA ALA A 105 4.58 5.45 17.84
C ALA A 105 3.88 6.65 18.48
N ARG A 106 3.50 6.54 19.76
CA ARG A 106 3.03 7.65 20.58
C ARG A 106 4.22 8.50 20.99
N ARG A 107 4.34 9.68 20.39
CA ARG A 107 5.27 10.73 20.88
C ARG A 107 4.65 11.43 22.09
N ALA A 108 5.41 12.30 22.76
CA ALA A 108 4.91 13.25 23.77
C ALA A 108 3.97 14.33 23.18
N GLY A 109 3.12 13.95 22.23
CA GLY A 109 2.14 14.77 21.54
C GLY A 109 0.76 14.08 21.57
N PRO A 110 -0.24 14.63 20.87
CA PRO A 110 -1.58 14.06 20.86
C PRO A 110 -1.59 12.65 20.24
N GLU A 111 -2.51 11.82 20.71
CA GLU A 111 -2.80 10.50 20.14
C GLU A 111 -3.11 10.62 18.65
N ALA A 112 -2.72 9.63 17.86
CA ALA A 112 -3.12 9.57 16.46
C ALA A 112 -4.65 9.50 16.38
N THR A 113 -5.26 10.37 15.58
CA THR A 113 -6.71 10.29 15.40
C THR A 113 -7.05 9.00 14.64
N PRO A 114 -8.20 8.37 14.89
CA PRO A 114 -8.60 7.19 14.15
C PRO A 114 -8.64 7.41 12.63
N LEU A 115 -9.03 8.61 12.19
CA LEU A 115 -9.03 9.01 10.78
C LEU A 115 -7.62 9.12 10.19
N GLU A 116 -6.63 9.56 10.98
CA GLU A 116 -5.22 9.62 10.55
C GLU A 116 -4.67 8.21 10.26
N LEU A 117 -4.94 7.24 11.14
CA LEU A 117 -4.49 5.86 10.92
C LEU A 117 -5.15 5.25 9.68
N LEU A 118 -6.44 5.51 9.47
CA LEU A 118 -7.19 5.08 8.30
C LEU A 118 -6.64 5.71 7.01
N GLU A 119 -6.27 6.99 7.06
CA GLU A 119 -5.61 7.66 5.95
C GLU A 119 -4.26 7.02 5.59
N ILE A 120 -3.43 6.69 6.58
CA ILE A 120 -2.16 5.98 6.35
C ILE A 120 -2.41 4.64 5.65
N LEU A 121 -3.40 3.88 6.09
CA LEU A 121 -3.80 2.63 5.44
C LEU A 121 -4.19 2.87 3.97
N PHE A 122 -5.11 3.80 3.70
CA PHE A 122 -5.62 4.05 2.35
C PHE A 122 -4.53 4.54 1.38
N ARG A 123 -3.58 5.35 1.88
CA ARG A 123 -2.40 5.75 1.11
C ARG A 123 -1.50 4.55 0.79
N SER A 124 -1.38 3.57 1.68
CA SER A 124 -0.56 2.38 1.44
C SER A 124 -1.16 1.39 0.44
N TRP A 125 -2.47 1.44 0.18
CA TRP A 125 -3.12 0.60 -0.81
C TRP A 125 -2.95 1.08 -2.27
N VAL A 126 -2.41 2.28 -2.51
CA VAL A 126 -2.35 2.86 -3.86
C VAL A 126 -1.72 1.89 -4.87
N GLY A 127 -2.50 1.55 -5.91
CA GLY A 127 -2.06 0.67 -6.99
C GLY A 127 -2.20 -0.83 -6.72
N HIS A 128 -2.69 -1.22 -5.54
CA HIS A 128 -2.95 -2.61 -5.14
C HIS A 128 -4.39 -2.85 -4.70
N GLY A 129 -5.02 -1.84 -4.11
CA GLY A 129 -6.45 -1.82 -3.79
C GLY A 129 -6.96 -0.40 -3.61
N ALA A 130 -8.26 -0.26 -3.41
CA ALA A 130 -8.87 1.01 -3.06
C ALA A 130 -10.06 0.78 -2.12
N PRO A 131 -10.21 1.59 -1.07
CA PRO A 131 -11.46 1.63 -0.31
C PRO A 131 -12.60 2.06 -1.26
N SER A 132 -13.76 1.40 -1.16
CA SER A 132 -14.94 1.68 -1.97
C SER A 132 -16.18 1.95 -1.11
N ASP A 133 -17.05 0.95 -0.92
CA ASP A 133 -18.37 1.13 -0.33
C ASP A 133 -18.27 1.17 1.19
N PHE A 134 -18.96 2.12 1.81
CA PHE A 134 -19.04 2.20 3.26
C PHE A 134 -20.11 1.24 3.77
N LEU A 135 -19.73 0.34 4.69
CA LEU A 135 -20.60 -0.74 5.15
C LEU A 135 -21.17 -0.49 6.55
N ALA A 136 -20.35 0.00 7.49
CA ALA A 136 -20.80 0.23 8.86
C ALA A 136 -19.99 1.31 9.57
N SER A 137 -20.67 2.08 10.43
CA SER A 137 -20.06 3.11 11.29
C SER A 137 -19.64 2.55 12.65
N GLY A 138 -18.49 3.02 13.13
CA GLY A 138 -18.03 2.87 14.51
C GLY A 138 -17.64 4.24 15.04
N LEU A 139 -16.37 4.42 15.43
CA LEU A 139 -15.79 5.73 15.74
C LEU A 139 -15.71 6.68 14.55
N VAL A 140 -15.65 6.16 13.32
CA VAL A 140 -15.69 6.96 12.08
C VAL A 140 -17.07 6.79 11.46
N SER A 141 -17.70 7.94 11.20
CA SER A 141 -18.97 8.03 10.50
C SER A 141 -18.81 7.83 8.98
N GLY A 142 -19.93 7.53 8.31
CA GLY A 142 -19.95 7.49 6.85
C GLY A 142 -19.51 8.81 6.22
N ASP A 143 -19.92 9.96 6.76
CA ASP A 143 -19.56 11.26 6.20
C ASP A 143 -18.05 11.53 6.31
N GLU A 144 -17.43 11.20 7.45
CA GLU A 144 -15.97 11.32 7.63
C GLU A 144 -15.19 10.38 6.69
N TYR A 145 -15.69 9.15 6.51
CA TYR A 145 -15.12 8.19 5.56
C TYR A 145 -15.15 8.74 4.13
N HIS A 146 -16.32 9.16 3.63
CA HIS A 146 -16.46 9.67 2.27
C HIS A 146 -15.67 10.97 2.07
N ALA A 147 -15.63 11.84 3.07
CA ALA A 147 -14.82 13.06 3.03
C ALA A 147 -13.31 12.74 2.93
N LEU A 148 -12.83 11.72 3.65
CA LEU A 148 -11.45 11.24 3.54
C LEU A 148 -11.15 10.70 2.13
N ILE A 149 -12.03 9.85 1.57
CA ILE A 149 -11.85 9.31 0.21
C ILE A 149 -11.82 10.44 -0.81
N ALA A 150 -12.80 11.34 -0.79
CA ALA A 150 -12.88 12.46 -1.72
C ALA A 150 -11.63 13.35 -1.65
N ARG A 151 -11.10 13.61 -0.45
CA ARG A 151 -9.84 14.34 -0.26
C ARG A 151 -8.66 13.63 -0.91
N LEU A 152 -8.52 12.31 -0.70
CA LEU A 152 -7.43 11.52 -1.26
C LEU A 152 -7.52 11.42 -2.78
N GLU A 153 -8.73 11.33 -3.35
CA GLU A 153 -8.95 11.33 -4.79
C GLU A 153 -8.60 12.68 -5.42
N GLN A 154 -9.03 13.79 -4.79
CA GLN A 154 -8.68 15.14 -5.23
C GLN A 154 -7.16 15.35 -5.20
N GLU A 155 -6.48 14.96 -4.11
CA GLU A 155 -5.03 15.06 -4.01
C GLU A 155 -4.32 14.27 -5.12
N ARG A 156 -4.83 13.06 -5.45
CA ARG A 156 -4.28 12.25 -6.54
C ARG A 156 -4.48 12.92 -7.90
N ALA A 157 -5.65 13.52 -8.14
CA ALA A 157 -5.93 14.28 -9.35
C ALA A 157 -4.98 15.49 -9.47
N ASP A 158 -4.85 16.28 -8.41
CA ASP A 158 -3.96 17.44 -8.35
C ASP A 158 -2.50 17.05 -8.59
N ASN A 159 -2.05 15.95 -7.99
CA ASN A 159 -0.71 15.40 -8.21
C ASN A 159 -0.51 14.93 -9.66
N ALA A 160 -1.51 14.26 -10.24
CA ALA A 160 -1.45 13.80 -11.63
C ALA A 160 -1.36 14.99 -12.60
N GLU A 161 -2.14 16.04 -12.38
CA GLU A 161 -2.06 17.27 -13.16
C GLU A 161 -0.71 17.97 -13.01
N ARG A 162 -0.20 18.08 -11.78
CA ARG A 162 1.12 18.66 -11.52
C ARG A 162 2.23 17.88 -12.23
N ALA A 163 2.17 16.56 -12.21
CA ALA A 163 3.11 15.71 -12.92
C ALA A 163 3.00 15.94 -14.43
N ALA A 164 1.79 15.97 -14.98
CA ALA A 164 1.55 16.22 -16.40
C ALA A 164 2.07 17.58 -16.89
N ARG A 165 2.03 18.62 -16.04
CA ARG A 165 2.59 19.96 -16.36
C ARG A 165 4.12 20.00 -16.34
N ASN A 166 4.79 19.02 -15.73
CA ASN A 166 6.24 18.98 -15.54
C ASN A 166 6.84 17.78 -16.29
N GLU A 167 6.65 17.74 -17.61
CA GLU A 167 7.26 16.73 -18.45
C GLU A 167 8.78 16.92 -18.53
N THR A 168 9.54 15.87 -18.22
CA THR A 168 11.01 15.86 -18.24
C THR A 168 11.56 14.88 -19.27
N GLU A 169 12.86 14.94 -19.52
CA GLU A 169 13.54 14.13 -20.53
C GLU A 169 13.27 12.62 -20.38
N ILE A 170 13.28 12.06 -19.17
CA ILE A 170 12.96 10.65 -18.92
C ILE A 170 11.54 10.28 -19.32
N VAL A 171 10.58 11.21 -19.17
CA VAL A 171 9.19 11.02 -19.58
C VAL A 171 9.08 11.04 -21.11
N VAL A 172 9.78 11.98 -21.77
CA VAL A 172 9.88 12.05 -23.23
C VAL A 172 10.50 10.76 -23.78
N ALA A 173 11.65 10.34 -23.25
CA ALA A 173 12.33 9.12 -23.65
C ALA A 173 11.42 7.89 -23.46
N ALA A 174 10.73 7.77 -22.33
CA ALA A 174 9.77 6.68 -22.09
C ALA A 174 8.62 6.67 -23.12
N ARG A 175 8.16 7.84 -23.57
CA ARG A 175 7.12 7.94 -24.61
C ARG A 175 7.65 7.54 -25.99
N GLU A 176 8.83 8.02 -26.37
CA GLU A 176 9.49 7.64 -27.63
C GLU A 176 9.76 6.14 -27.71
N LEU A 177 10.12 5.54 -26.57
CA LEU A 177 10.29 4.10 -26.38
C LEU A 177 8.97 3.32 -26.32
N ARG A 178 7.81 4.00 -26.47
CA ARG A 178 6.45 3.43 -26.42
C ARG A 178 6.15 2.67 -25.13
N LEU A 179 6.70 3.16 -24.02
CA LEU A 179 6.46 2.60 -22.68
C LEU A 179 5.17 3.14 -22.04
N ASN A 180 4.44 4.02 -22.73
CA ASN A 180 3.17 4.60 -22.28
C ASN A 180 3.25 5.24 -20.87
N PRO A 181 4.13 6.23 -20.67
CA PRO A 181 4.22 6.92 -19.39
C PRO A 181 2.91 7.67 -19.08
N ARG A 182 2.43 7.55 -17.85
CA ARG A 182 1.28 8.27 -17.31
C ARG A 182 1.57 8.76 -15.88
N PRO A 183 1.03 9.91 -15.45
CA PRO A 183 1.13 10.34 -14.05
C PRO A 183 0.59 9.27 -13.10
N SER A 184 1.26 9.04 -11.97
CA SER A 184 0.81 8.04 -10.98
C SER A 184 -0.23 8.58 -9.99
N GLY A 185 -0.29 9.91 -9.81
CA GLY A 185 -1.08 10.56 -8.76
C GLY A 185 -0.50 10.43 -7.35
N THR A 186 0.58 9.66 -7.15
CA THR A 186 1.24 9.47 -5.85
C THR A 186 2.20 10.61 -5.47
N GLY A 187 2.50 11.49 -6.41
CA GLY A 187 3.36 12.66 -6.22
C GLY A 187 3.30 13.56 -7.45
N GLY A 188 3.58 14.85 -7.27
CA GLY A 188 3.51 15.86 -8.34
C GLY A 188 4.58 15.74 -9.43
N ASP A 189 5.47 14.77 -9.31
CA ASP A 189 6.57 14.43 -10.22
C ASP A 189 6.69 12.91 -10.43
N HIS A 190 5.69 12.14 -9.96
CA HIS A 190 5.69 10.69 -10.06
C HIS A 190 4.90 10.22 -11.27
N TRP A 191 5.53 9.33 -12.04
CA TRP A 191 5.00 8.75 -13.26
C TRP A 191 5.14 7.22 -13.20
N ARG A 192 4.32 6.52 -13.97
CA ARG A 192 4.39 5.07 -14.17
C ARG A 192 4.39 4.77 -15.66
N ALA A 193 5.19 3.80 -16.08
CA ALA A 193 5.23 3.32 -17.44
C ALA A 193 5.29 1.79 -17.48
N ASN A 194 5.06 1.19 -18.64
CA ASN A 194 5.22 -0.23 -18.88
C ASN A 194 6.71 -0.59 -18.85
N CYS A 195 7.08 -1.67 -18.14
CA CYS A 195 8.43 -2.19 -18.29
C CYS A 195 8.56 -2.90 -19.65
N PRO A 196 9.69 -2.71 -20.38
CA PRO A 196 9.81 -3.23 -21.74
C PRO A 196 9.64 -4.75 -21.83
N ARG A 197 8.64 -5.18 -22.62
CA ARG A 197 8.35 -6.59 -22.93
C ARG A 197 8.02 -7.48 -21.72
N THR A 198 7.50 -6.91 -20.64
CA THR A 198 7.02 -7.65 -19.47
C THR A 198 5.62 -7.19 -19.05
N LYS A 199 5.04 -7.81 -18.01
CA LYS A 199 3.70 -7.46 -17.47
C LYS A 199 3.74 -6.48 -16.30
N HIS A 200 4.92 -6.15 -15.80
CA HIS A 200 5.06 -5.28 -14.64
C HIS A 200 5.36 -3.84 -15.08
N SER A 201 5.09 -2.88 -14.20
CA SER A 201 5.40 -1.47 -14.44
C SER A 201 6.81 -1.10 -13.98
N LEU A 202 7.26 0.06 -14.45
CA LEU A 202 8.36 0.82 -13.86
C LEU A 202 7.83 2.17 -13.36
N GLU A 203 8.50 2.72 -12.37
CA GLU A 203 8.24 4.04 -11.81
C GLU A 203 9.23 5.04 -12.40
N ILE A 204 8.78 6.27 -12.64
CA ILE A 204 9.59 7.38 -13.13
C ILE A 204 9.44 8.53 -12.13
N GLN A 205 10.57 9.05 -11.66
CA GLN A 205 10.64 10.27 -10.85
C GLN A 205 11.11 11.41 -11.74
N ALA A 206 10.16 12.17 -12.27
CA ALA A 206 10.41 13.20 -13.28
C ALA A 206 11.41 14.25 -12.78
N ARG A 207 11.28 14.70 -11.51
CA ARG A 207 12.16 15.68 -10.87
C ARG A 207 13.64 15.31 -10.94
N ASN A 208 13.93 14.02 -10.74
CA ASN A 208 15.31 13.52 -10.69
C ASN A 208 15.78 12.97 -12.04
N ASN A 209 14.91 12.94 -13.05
CA ASN A 209 15.16 12.33 -14.35
C ASN A 209 15.50 10.84 -14.27
N LEU A 210 14.88 10.11 -13.32
CA LEU A 210 15.18 8.70 -13.03
C LEU A 210 13.98 7.78 -13.28
N PHE A 211 14.28 6.52 -13.62
CA PHE A 211 13.34 5.42 -13.57
C PHE A 211 13.83 4.29 -12.65
N PHE A 212 12.90 3.48 -12.15
CA PHE A 212 13.20 2.24 -11.45
C PHE A 212 12.11 1.20 -11.66
N CYS A 213 12.50 -0.07 -11.81
CA CYS A 213 11.60 -1.20 -11.86
C CYS A 213 11.93 -2.18 -10.73
N GLY A 214 11.05 -2.28 -9.73
CA GLY A 214 11.24 -3.17 -8.58
C GLY A 214 11.38 -4.65 -8.94
N TYR A 215 10.65 -5.13 -9.97
CA TYR A 215 10.73 -6.53 -10.41
C TYR A 215 12.02 -6.87 -11.13
N CYS A 216 12.58 -5.93 -11.90
CA CYS A 216 13.84 -6.13 -12.61
C CYS A 216 15.05 -5.75 -11.76
N SER A 217 14.84 -5.02 -10.65
CA SER A 217 15.90 -4.36 -9.89
C SER A 217 16.82 -3.52 -10.78
N ARG A 218 16.24 -2.79 -11.73
CA ARG A 218 16.98 -1.92 -12.66
C ARG A 218 16.39 -0.51 -12.63
N GLY A 219 17.27 0.48 -12.71
CA GLY A 219 16.93 1.90 -12.79
C GLY A 219 18.11 2.69 -13.33
N GLY A 220 17.88 3.98 -13.57
CA GLY A 220 18.84 4.91 -14.14
C GLY A 220 18.14 6.10 -14.79
N GLY A 221 18.85 6.83 -15.63
CA GLY A 221 18.32 7.94 -16.43
C GLY A 221 17.81 7.50 -17.80
N PRO A 222 17.62 8.46 -18.72
CA PRO A 222 17.12 8.20 -20.08
C PRO A 222 17.98 7.19 -20.87
N GLU A 223 19.30 7.28 -20.76
CA GLU A 223 20.22 6.37 -21.46
C GLU A 223 20.10 4.92 -20.95
N GLU A 224 20.02 4.72 -19.62
CA GLU A 224 19.81 3.39 -19.06
C GLU A 224 18.43 2.81 -19.40
N LEU A 225 17.43 3.67 -19.57
CA LEU A 225 16.09 3.25 -19.98
C LEU A 225 16.12 2.72 -21.42
N GLN A 226 16.79 3.43 -22.32
CA GLN A 226 17.05 2.99 -23.70
C GLN A 226 17.81 1.66 -23.72
N ALA A 227 18.92 1.58 -22.96
CA ALA A 227 19.72 0.36 -22.87
C ALA A 227 18.92 -0.84 -22.33
N LEU A 228 17.98 -0.60 -21.40
CA LEU A 228 17.06 -1.63 -20.90
C LEU A 228 16.13 -2.14 -22.01
N VAL A 229 15.55 -1.24 -22.81
CA VAL A 229 14.70 -1.60 -23.95
C VAL A 229 15.48 -2.45 -24.96
N ASP A 230 16.68 -2.00 -25.34
CA ASP A 230 17.51 -2.68 -26.34
C ASP A 230 17.96 -4.07 -25.87
N HIS A 231 18.35 -4.18 -24.61
CA HIS A 231 18.69 -5.47 -24.00
C HIS A 231 17.51 -6.46 -24.06
N ARG A 232 16.28 -6.00 -23.72
CA ARG A 232 15.06 -6.83 -23.82
C ARG A 232 14.70 -7.15 -25.27
N ALA A 233 15.01 -6.24 -26.20
CA ALA A 233 14.81 -6.44 -27.62
C ALA A 233 15.66 -7.60 -28.15
N ALA A 234 16.96 -7.54 -27.87
CA ALA A 234 17.94 -8.54 -28.24
C ALA A 234 17.66 -9.92 -27.62
N TRP A 235 17.28 -9.97 -26.34
CA TRP A 235 16.98 -11.22 -25.65
C TRP A 235 15.84 -12.00 -26.32
N LYS A 236 14.72 -11.34 -26.64
CA LYS A 236 13.58 -12.01 -27.31
C LYS A 236 13.94 -12.49 -28.71
N ALA A 237 14.76 -11.74 -29.44
CA ALA A 237 15.20 -12.11 -30.79
C ALA A 237 16.06 -13.38 -30.80
N ARG A 238 16.83 -13.61 -29.72
CA ARG A 238 17.59 -14.87 -29.53
C ARG A 238 16.65 -16.04 -29.24
N GLN A 239 15.63 -15.84 -28.41
CA GLN A 239 14.66 -16.89 -28.09
C GLN A 239 13.78 -17.31 -29.27
N SER A 240 13.48 -16.40 -30.21
CA SER A 240 12.70 -16.73 -31.40
C SER A 240 13.49 -17.49 -32.47
N ARG A 241 14.80 -17.68 -32.28
CA ARG A 241 15.70 -18.38 -33.22
C ARG A 241 16.12 -19.78 -32.73
N SER A 242 15.76 -20.13 -31.49
CA SER A 242 15.93 -21.45 -30.87
C SER A 242 14.62 -22.20 -30.92
#